data_AF-A0A8B9F9U5-F1
#
_entry.id   AF-A0A8B9F9U5-F1
#
_cell.length_a   1.000
_cell.length_b   1.000
_cell.length_c   1.000
_cell.angle_alpha   90.00
_cell.angle_beta   90.00
_cell.angle_gamma   90.00
#
_symmetry.space_group_name_H-M   'P 1'
#
loop_
_entity.id
_entity.type
_entity.pdbx_description
1 polymer ?
#
loop_
_entity_poly.entity_id
_entity_poly.type
_entity_poly.pdbx_seq_one_letter_code
_entity_poly.pdbx_strand_id
1 'polypeptide(L)'
;MHKGRLEWYCSRVDPLTMRDLDKGTVPNYSRAHQLLKIQEKGQMPVQQRGHRNNLKKRALDQLRLVKSKPQRSPEQPPRQLWMDPCSDPDMILKPYSLVRPVMVKTPRPVVLSPNCIAPRLIRNLLDLPTSRLDFHVCPAEKLAEGDPSTTHSRPVSRTGPQDWRESGRIRMIREAMEKNKHCLLELGVQSVRDLIKSEIYPIVIHVEVTEKNIRGLRSLLGKVGQRDSEVLKVCRSAEQGLHTLPCSWARVEPHAWSHAEELPKVVRSCIFQEQTRPIWIEEGDD
;
A
#
# COMPACT_ATOMS: atom_id res chain seq x y z
N MET A 1 29.14 6.72 -8.12
CA MET A 1 30.25 5.73 -8.14
C MET A 1 31.11 5.99 -6.92
N HIS A 2 31.31 5.03 -6.02
CA HIS A 2 32.13 5.21 -4.82
C HIS A 2 33.49 4.54 -5.02
N LYS A 3 34.58 5.30 -4.86
CA LYS A 3 35.97 4.81 -5.00
C LYS A 3 36.23 4.00 -6.28
N GLY A 4 35.70 4.47 -7.41
CA GLY A 4 35.89 3.78 -8.69
C GLY A 4 35.03 2.52 -8.91
N ARG A 5 34.20 2.11 -7.95
CA ARG A 5 33.35 0.91 -8.03
C ARG A 5 31.90 1.25 -8.35
N LEU A 6 31.19 0.29 -8.96
CA LEU A 6 29.73 0.33 -9.24
C LEU A 6 28.90 0.19 -7.95
N GLU A 7 29.19 1.06 -7.00
CA GLU A 7 28.63 1.11 -5.66
C GLU A 7 28.27 2.57 -5.32
N TRP A 8 27.30 2.73 -4.45
CA TRP A 8 26.94 3.99 -3.80
C TRP A 8 27.29 3.91 -2.32
N TYR A 9 27.80 5.01 -1.76
CA TYR A 9 28.01 5.13 -0.32
C TYR A 9 26.83 5.87 0.27
N CYS A 10 26.09 5.21 1.16
CA CYS A 10 24.80 5.66 1.65
C CYS A 10 24.70 5.46 3.16
N SER A 11 23.84 6.24 3.80
CA SER A 11 23.37 5.99 5.17
C SER A 11 22.09 5.18 5.11
N ARG A 12 21.92 4.21 6.01
CA ARG A 12 20.59 3.67 6.32
C ARG A 12 19.82 4.73 7.09
N VAL A 13 18.56 4.96 6.73
CA VAL A 13 17.73 6.00 7.35
C VAL A 13 16.72 5.35 8.31
N ASP A 14 16.56 5.92 9.50
CA ASP A 14 15.48 5.56 10.42
C ASP A 14 14.13 6.02 9.82
N PRO A 15 13.19 5.11 9.53
CA PRO A 15 11.95 5.47 8.87
C PRO A 15 11.01 6.33 9.73
N LEU A 16 11.21 6.42 11.05
CA LEU A 16 10.40 7.25 11.94
C LEU A 16 11.04 8.63 12.18
N THR A 17 12.34 8.65 12.50
CA THR A 17 13.04 9.89 12.87
C THR A 17 13.68 10.61 11.69
N MET A 18 13.74 9.95 10.53
CA MET A 18 14.42 10.42 9.31
C MET A 18 15.92 10.69 9.51
N ARG A 19 16.51 10.19 10.60
CA ARG A 19 17.92 10.37 10.91
C ARG A 19 18.76 9.31 10.21
N ASP A 20 19.95 9.71 9.79
CA ASP A 20 20.98 8.80 9.33
C ASP A 20 21.43 7.89 10.49
N LEU A 21 21.49 6.59 10.20
CA LEU A 21 22.01 5.54 11.08
C LEU A 21 23.41 5.13 10.62
N ASP A 22 23.64 3.83 10.42
CA ASP A 22 24.89 3.28 9.90
C ASP A 22 25.13 3.63 8.43
N LYS A 23 26.41 3.83 8.09
CA LYS A 23 26.86 4.14 6.74
C LYS A 23 27.58 2.96 6.13
N GLY A 24 27.38 2.72 4.85
CA GLY A 24 27.99 1.62 4.13
C GLY A 24 27.89 1.80 2.63
N THR A 25 28.39 0.81 1.89
CA THR A 25 28.21 0.75 0.45
C THR A 25 27.07 -0.19 0.07
N VAL A 26 26.30 0.22 -0.93
CA VAL A 26 25.30 -0.61 -1.62
C VAL A 26 25.64 -0.69 -3.10
N PRO A 27 25.23 -1.74 -3.83
CA PRO A 27 25.32 -1.73 -5.29
C PRO A 27 24.67 -0.47 -5.85
N ASN A 28 25.25 0.13 -6.88
CA ASN A 28 24.55 1.19 -7.60
C ASN A 28 23.37 0.61 -8.40
N TYR A 29 22.51 1.47 -8.96
CA TYR A 29 21.32 1.02 -9.70
C TYR A 29 21.62 -0.05 -10.76
N SER A 30 22.62 0.15 -11.61
CA SER A 30 22.96 -0.77 -12.70
C SER A 30 23.38 -2.15 -12.17
N ARG A 31 24.25 -2.19 -11.15
CA ARG A 31 24.69 -3.44 -10.52
C ARG A 31 23.55 -4.12 -9.77
N ALA A 32 22.71 -3.37 -9.06
CA ALA A 32 21.55 -3.90 -8.37
C ALA A 32 20.53 -4.52 -9.36
N HIS A 33 20.31 -3.87 -10.50
CA HIS A 33 19.43 -4.38 -11.56
C HIS A 33 19.97 -5.68 -12.17
N GLN A 34 21.29 -5.78 -12.39
CA GLN A 34 21.92 -7.03 -12.84
C GLN A 34 21.76 -8.16 -11.81
N LEU A 35 22.02 -7.88 -10.53
CA LEU A 35 21.86 -8.85 -9.44
C LEU A 35 20.41 -9.35 -9.35
N LEU A 36 19.45 -8.44 -9.52
CA LEU A 36 18.04 -8.76 -9.52
C LEU A 36 17.65 -9.69 -10.68
N LYS A 37 18.11 -9.40 -11.91
CA LYS A 37 17.91 -10.27 -13.08
C LYS A 37 18.50 -11.67 -12.87
N ILE A 38 19.65 -11.78 -12.21
CA ILE A 38 20.27 -13.09 -11.90
C ILE A 38 19.40 -13.86 -10.91
N GLN A 39 18.88 -13.19 -9.87
CA GLN A 39 18.03 -13.81 -8.86
C GLN A 39 16.71 -14.33 -9.45
N GLU A 40 16.14 -13.66 -10.43
CA GLU A 40 14.94 -14.14 -11.12
C GLU A 40 15.24 -15.33 -12.03
N LYS A 41 16.32 -15.26 -12.81
CA LYS A 41 16.75 -16.38 -13.67
C LYS A 41 17.10 -17.63 -12.85
N GLY A 42 17.68 -17.45 -11.67
CA GLY A 42 18.01 -18.52 -10.73
C GLY A 42 16.83 -19.13 -9.99
N GLN A 43 15.62 -18.55 -10.09
CA GLN A 43 14.38 -19.09 -9.52
C GLN A 43 13.63 -20.06 -10.47
N MET A 44 14.18 -20.32 -11.67
CA MET A 44 13.72 -21.45 -12.48
C MET A 44 14.03 -22.76 -11.73
N PRO A 45 13.10 -23.74 -11.68
CA PRO A 45 13.26 -24.93 -10.83
C PRO A 45 14.29 -25.88 -11.44
N VAL A 46 15.58 -25.61 -11.21
CA VAL A 46 16.61 -26.64 -11.25
C VAL A 46 16.71 -27.22 -9.85
N GLN A 47 16.57 -28.55 -9.79
CA GLN A 47 16.57 -29.38 -8.60
C GLN A 47 17.54 -28.92 -7.51
N GLN A 48 17.05 -29.00 -6.27
CA GLN A 48 17.75 -28.74 -5.04
C GLN A 48 19.21 -29.24 -5.03
N ARG A 49 20.16 -28.34 -4.74
CA ARG A 49 21.31 -28.65 -3.89
C ARG A 49 21.57 -27.49 -2.94
N GLY A 50 21.67 -27.84 -1.66
CA GLY A 50 21.63 -26.89 -0.56
C GLY A 50 22.78 -25.90 -0.54
N HIS A 51 22.44 -24.63 -0.37
CA HIS A 51 23.28 -23.69 0.36
C HIS A 51 22.38 -22.86 1.28
N ARG A 52 22.40 -23.20 2.57
CA ARG A 52 21.72 -22.43 3.62
C ARG A 52 22.49 -21.14 3.83
N ASN A 53 22.12 -20.09 3.11
CA ASN A 53 22.53 -18.73 3.50
C ASN A 53 21.69 -18.31 4.71
N ASN A 54 22.32 -18.24 5.88
CA ASN A 54 21.74 -17.80 7.15
C ASN A 54 21.48 -16.28 7.20
N LEU A 55 21.06 -15.67 6.08
CA LEU A 55 20.51 -14.32 6.11
C LEU A 55 19.13 -14.43 6.75
N LYS A 56 19.01 -13.89 7.96
CA LYS A 56 17.75 -13.82 8.72
C LYS A 56 16.63 -13.36 7.80
N LYS A 57 15.68 -14.26 7.49
CA LYS A 57 14.49 -14.00 6.64
C LYS A 57 13.80 -12.65 6.94
N ARG A 58 13.83 -12.21 8.20
CA ARG A 58 13.30 -10.91 8.66
C ARG A 58 13.83 -9.68 7.92
N ALA A 59 15.05 -9.71 7.37
CA ALA A 59 15.61 -8.57 6.63
C ALA A 59 15.14 -8.54 5.16
N LEU A 60 14.84 -9.70 4.57
CA LEU A 60 14.34 -9.84 3.19
C LEU A 60 12.86 -9.49 3.07
N ASP A 61 12.06 -9.71 4.12
CA ASP A 61 10.64 -9.27 4.16
C ASP A 61 10.48 -7.74 4.06
N GLN A 62 11.56 -6.97 4.29
CA GLN A 62 11.60 -5.51 4.14
C GLN A 62 12.20 -5.05 2.81
N LEU A 63 12.71 -5.96 1.97
CA LEU A 63 13.24 -5.64 0.65
C LEU A 63 12.13 -5.79 -0.39
N ARG A 64 11.65 -4.66 -0.88
CA ARG A 64 10.54 -4.55 -1.81
C ARG A 64 11.01 -4.81 -3.24
N LEU A 65 10.38 -5.76 -3.93
CA LEU A 65 10.51 -5.92 -5.37
C LEU A 65 9.30 -5.29 -6.06
N VAL A 66 9.48 -4.13 -6.70
CA VAL A 66 8.39 -3.43 -7.39
C VAL A 66 8.36 -3.84 -8.85
N LYS A 67 7.28 -4.50 -9.25
CA LYS A 67 6.91 -4.69 -10.67
C LYS A 67 6.13 -3.45 -11.12
N SER A 68 6.70 -2.68 -12.03
CA SER A 68 6.00 -1.56 -12.65
C SER A 68 5.01 -2.07 -13.71
N LYS A 69 3.84 -1.43 -13.83
CA LYS A 69 2.89 -1.63 -14.95
C LYS A 69 3.12 -0.51 -15.97
N PRO A 70 3.24 -0.79 -17.28
CA PRO A 70 3.40 0.25 -18.28
C PRO A 70 2.10 1.05 -18.44
N GLN A 71 2.16 2.37 -18.21
CA GLN A 71 1.09 3.32 -18.55
C GLN A 71 1.47 3.96 -19.89
N ARG A 72 0.63 3.80 -20.92
CA ARG A 72 0.80 4.49 -22.22
C ARG A 72 0.07 5.83 -22.17
N SER A 73 0.81 6.92 -22.27
CA SER A 73 0.28 8.24 -22.67
C SER A 73 1.37 8.98 -23.44
N PRO A 74 1.10 9.49 -24.65
CA PRO A 74 2.05 10.34 -25.37
C PRO A 74 1.86 11.81 -24.98
N GLU A 75 2.95 12.57 -25.08
CA GLU A 75 3.05 14.05 -25.06
C GLU A 75 3.42 14.72 -23.72
N GLN A 76 4.71 14.68 -23.34
CA GLN A 76 5.57 15.83 -23.00
C GLN A 76 7.02 15.35 -22.68
N PRO A 77 8.06 16.19 -22.87
CA PRO A 77 9.45 15.71 -22.89
C PRO A 77 9.98 15.48 -21.46
N PRO A 78 10.50 14.30 -21.11
CA PRO A 78 11.09 14.09 -19.79
C PRO A 78 12.48 14.72 -19.72
N ARG A 79 12.85 15.22 -18.54
CA ARG A 79 14.22 15.58 -18.17
C ARG A 79 15.10 14.32 -18.16
N GLN A 80 15.44 13.82 -19.35
CA GLN A 80 16.42 12.77 -19.58
C GLN A 80 17.82 13.36 -19.49
N LEU A 81 18.30 13.53 -18.28
CA LEU A 81 19.73 13.51 -18.04
C LEU A 81 20.00 12.32 -17.12
N TRP A 82 20.48 11.24 -17.76
CA TRP A 82 21.25 10.13 -17.20
C TRP A 82 20.50 8.81 -16.94
N MET A 83 19.79 8.30 -17.94
CA MET A 83 19.47 6.87 -18.01
C MET A 83 19.64 6.41 -19.47
N ASP A 84 20.54 5.46 -19.69
CA ASP A 84 20.73 4.79 -20.98
C ASP A 84 19.54 3.81 -21.20
N PRO A 85 18.76 3.89 -22.30
CA PRO A 85 17.56 3.09 -22.47
C PRO A 85 17.90 1.69 -23.00
N CYS A 86 18.02 0.71 -22.11
CA CYS A 86 17.96 -0.69 -22.50
C CYS A 86 16.49 -1.10 -22.69
N SER A 87 16.07 -1.23 -23.95
CA SER A 87 14.70 -1.50 -24.37
C SER A 87 14.37 -3.00 -24.24
N ASP A 88 13.70 -3.38 -23.15
CA ASP A 88 13.01 -4.68 -23.01
C ASP A 88 11.61 -4.42 -22.42
N PRO A 89 10.50 -4.72 -23.12
CA PRO A 89 9.14 -4.38 -22.68
C PRO A 89 8.59 -5.25 -21.55
N ASP A 90 9.26 -6.35 -21.20
CA ASP A 90 8.78 -7.26 -20.16
C ASP A 90 9.20 -6.79 -18.77
N MET A 91 8.25 -6.15 -18.06
CA MET A 91 8.29 -5.90 -16.62
C MET A 91 9.59 -5.24 -16.12
N ILE A 92 9.70 -3.91 -16.21
CA ILE A 92 10.82 -3.17 -15.62
C ILE A 92 10.77 -3.33 -14.10
N LEU A 93 11.59 -4.24 -13.59
CA LEU A 93 11.80 -4.45 -12.16
C LEU A 93 12.72 -3.36 -11.65
N LYS A 94 12.25 -2.62 -10.64
CA LYS A 94 13.05 -1.56 -10.03
C LYS A 94 13.81 -2.15 -8.83
N PRO A 95 15.16 -2.27 -8.88
CA PRO A 95 15.95 -2.75 -7.73
C PRO A 95 15.96 -1.73 -6.58
N TYR A 96 15.79 -0.45 -6.92
CA TYR A 96 15.61 0.65 -5.98
C TYR A 96 14.50 1.56 -6.50
N SER A 97 13.69 2.08 -5.56
CA SER A 97 12.73 3.16 -5.82
C SER A 97 13.21 4.41 -5.10
N LEU A 98 13.11 5.57 -5.76
CA LEU A 98 13.29 6.85 -5.10
C LEU A 98 12.06 7.13 -4.21
N VAL A 99 12.31 7.52 -2.98
CA VAL A 99 11.26 7.80 -1.99
C VAL A 99 11.54 9.11 -1.27
N ARG A 100 10.47 9.77 -0.85
CA ARG A 100 10.52 10.96 0.02
C ARG A 100 9.62 10.79 1.25
N PRO A 101 10.03 11.30 2.42
CA PRO A 101 9.16 11.35 3.57
C PRO A 101 8.17 12.52 3.45
N VAL A 102 6.93 12.30 3.85
CA VAL A 102 5.88 13.32 3.89
C VAL A 102 5.27 13.38 5.28
N MET A 103 5.21 14.58 5.86
CA MET A 103 4.52 14.84 7.12
C MET A 103 3.14 15.41 6.84
N VAL A 104 2.09 14.72 7.31
CA VAL A 104 0.70 15.16 7.11
C VAL A 104 0.12 15.57 8.45
N LYS A 105 -0.20 16.86 8.60
CA LYS A 105 -0.72 17.41 9.85
C LYS A 105 -2.22 17.15 10.05
N THR A 106 -2.97 17.09 8.95
CA THR A 106 -4.40 16.79 8.96
C THR A 106 -4.65 15.29 9.13
N PRO A 107 -5.77 14.88 9.74
CA PRO A 107 -6.14 13.46 9.85
C PRO A 107 -6.14 12.77 8.48
N ARG A 108 -5.38 11.69 8.37
CA ARG A 108 -5.21 10.93 7.13
C ARG A 108 -6.35 9.92 6.94
N PRO A 109 -6.78 9.62 5.70
CA PRO A 109 -7.69 8.51 5.44
C PRO A 109 -7.07 7.18 5.84
N VAL A 110 -7.88 6.19 6.18
CA VAL A 110 -7.42 4.89 6.69
C VAL A 110 -7.91 3.78 5.77
N VAL A 111 -6.98 2.98 5.28
CA VAL A 111 -7.24 1.75 4.51
C VAL A 111 -6.84 0.56 5.35
N LEU A 112 -7.78 -0.34 5.60
CA LEU A 112 -7.55 -1.56 6.37
C LEU A 112 -7.39 -2.77 5.44
N SER A 113 -6.36 -3.57 5.71
CA SER A 113 -6.09 -4.84 5.04
C SER A 113 -6.07 -5.96 6.09
N PRO A 114 -6.58 -7.17 5.79
CA PRO A 114 -7.21 -7.59 4.53
C PRO A 114 -8.64 -7.05 4.36
N ASN A 115 -9.05 -6.82 3.11
CA ASN A 115 -10.35 -6.22 2.79
C ASN A 115 -11.55 -7.02 3.31
N CYS A 116 -11.39 -8.34 3.51
CA CYS A 116 -12.47 -9.21 3.96
C CYS A 116 -12.89 -8.97 5.42
N ILE A 117 -12.02 -8.41 6.27
CA ILE A 117 -12.35 -8.04 7.66
C ILE A 117 -12.67 -6.55 7.82
N ALA A 118 -12.25 -5.73 6.85
CA ALA A 118 -12.32 -4.27 6.96
C ALA A 118 -13.73 -3.72 7.24
N PRO A 119 -14.82 -4.14 6.56
CA PRO A 119 -16.15 -3.57 6.82
C PRO A 119 -16.63 -3.79 8.26
N ARG A 120 -16.43 -5.00 8.80
CA ARG A 120 -16.86 -5.31 10.17
C ARG A 120 -15.96 -4.65 11.20
N LEU A 121 -14.66 -4.58 10.93
CA LEU A 121 -13.70 -3.88 11.78
C LEU A 121 -13.97 -2.36 11.82
N ILE A 122 -14.31 -1.73 10.69
CA ILE A 122 -14.72 -0.32 10.60
C ILE A 122 -15.97 -0.06 11.44
N ARG A 123 -16.97 -0.93 11.35
CA ARG A 123 -18.16 -0.84 12.20
C ARG A 123 -17.79 -0.93 13.69
N ASN A 124 -17.01 -1.94 14.06
CA ASN A 124 -16.60 -2.11 15.46
C ASN A 124 -15.75 -0.94 15.96
N LEU A 125 -14.93 -0.32 15.11
CA LEU A 125 -14.18 0.90 15.41
C LEU A 125 -15.13 2.06 15.71
N LEU A 126 -16.19 2.24 14.92
CA LEU A 126 -17.19 3.30 15.16
C LEU A 126 -18.04 3.07 16.41
N ASP A 127 -18.19 1.82 16.82
CA ASP A 127 -18.93 1.43 18.03
C ASP A 127 -18.13 1.67 19.32
N LEU A 128 -16.82 1.95 19.23
CA LEU A 128 -16.04 2.39 20.37
C LEU A 128 -16.53 3.75 20.92
N PRO A 129 -16.42 4.00 22.23
CA PRO A 129 -16.72 5.31 22.81
C PRO A 129 -15.95 6.42 22.10
N THR A 130 -16.60 7.58 21.95
CA THR A 130 -16.08 8.81 21.31
C THR A 130 -15.57 8.68 19.86
N SER A 131 -15.58 7.48 19.28
CA SER A 131 -14.99 7.20 17.97
C SER A 131 -15.61 8.00 16.82
N ARG A 132 -16.91 8.31 16.92
CA ARG A 132 -17.62 9.16 15.93
C ARG A 132 -17.16 10.62 15.91
N LEU A 133 -16.42 11.06 16.92
CA LEU A 133 -15.77 12.37 16.93
C LEU A 133 -14.50 12.36 16.06
N ASP A 134 -13.78 11.24 16.05
CA ASP A 134 -12.48 11.12 15.36
C ASP A 134 -12.60 10.58 13.93
N PHE A 135 -13.65 9.82 13.64
CA PHE A 135 -13.79 9.06 12.40
C PHE A 135 -15.03 9.44 11.58
N HIS A 136 -14.86 9.40 10.26
CA HIS A 136 -15.94 9.41 9.28
C HIS A 136 -15.79 8.17 8.39
N VAL A 137 -16.89 7.53 7.99
CA VAL A 137 -16.81 6.36 7.09
C VAL A 137 -17.12 6.80 5.66
N CYS A 138 -16.21 6.46 4.74
CA CYS A 138 -16.49 6.49 3.32
C CYS A 138 -16.89 5.08 2.87
N PRO A 139 -18.16 4.85 2.54
CA PRO A 139 -18.63 3.52 2.15
C PRO A 139 -18.03 3.09 0.81
N ALA A 140 -18.04 1.78 0.56
CA ALA A 140 -17.82 1.26 -0.79
C ALA A 140 -18.89 1.84 -1.72
N GLU A 141 -18.50 2.24 -2.95
CA GLU A 141 -19.52 2.54 -3.96
C GLU A 141 -20.26 1.24 -4.24
N LYS A 142 -21.55 1.21 -3.92
CA LYS A 142 -22.42 0.21 -4.51
C LYS A 142 -22.41 0.55 -5.99
N LEU A 143 -21.89 -0.36 -6.82
CA LEU A 143 -22.26 -0.36 -8.23
C LEU A 143 -23.77 -0.31 -8.22
N ALA A 144 -24.34 0.84 -8.61
CA ALA A 144 -25.75 0.87 -8.93
C ALA A 144 -25.87 -0.16 -10.07
N GLU A 145 -26.44 -1.32 -9.77
CA GLU A 145 -27.04 -2.17 -10.78
C GLU A 145 -28.15 -1.30 -11.39
N GLY A 146 -27.75 -0.47 -12.36
CA GLY A 146 -28.67 0.21 -13.22
C GLY A 146 -29.33 -0.87 -14.06
N ASP A 147 -30.63 -1.04 -13.87
CA ASP A 147 -31.49 -1.76 -14.78
C ASP A 147 -31.11 -1.42 -16.23
N PRO A 148 -30.85 -2.40 -17.12
CA PRO A 148 -30.50 -2.13 -18.51
C PRO A 148 -31.74 -1.75 -19.35
N SER A 149 -32.75 -1.13 -18.77
CA SER A 149 -34.00 -0.82 -19.48
C SER A 149 -34.64 0.47 -18.98
N THR A 150 -34.13 1.62 -19.42
CA THR A 150 -34.91 2.60 -20.18
C THR A 150 -34.11 3.87 -20.45
N THR A 151 -34.31 4.40 -21.66
CA THR A 151 -34.00 5.76 -22.11
C THR A 151 -32.64 5.93 -22.80
N HIS A 152 -32.66 5.71 -24.11
CA HIS A 152 -31.81 6.42 -25.07
C HIS A 152 -31.81 7.92 -24.77
N SER A 153 -30.78 8.40 -24.09
CA SER A 153 -30.40 9.81 -24.11
C SER A 153 -29.08 9.94 -24.88
N ARG A 154 -29.14 10.82 -25.87
CA ARG A 154 -28.15 11.09 -26.91
C ARG A 154 -26.77 11.43 -26.31
N PRO A 155 -25.66 11.20 -27.03
CA PRO A 155 -24.35 11.64 -26.57
C PRO A 155 -24.32 13.16 -26.61
N VAL A 156 -24.45 13.79 -25.44
CA VAL A 156 -24.15 15.22 -25.30
C VAL A 156 -22.64 15.35 -25.42
N SER A 157 -22.20 15.87 -26.56
CA SER A 157 -20.84 16.37 -26.78
C SER A 157 -20.50 17.35 -25.65
N ARG A 158 -19.61 16.94 -24.74
CA ARG A 158 -19.08 17.84 -23.69
C ARG A 158 -17.75 18.39 -24.18
N THR A 159 -17.82 19.42 -25.02
CA THR A 159 -16.71 20.34 -25.28
C THR A 159 -16.64 21.34 -24.12
N GLY A 160 -15.82 21.03 -23.13
CA GLY A 160 -15.40 21.94 -22.07
C GLY A 160 -14.03 21.47 -21.56
N PRO A 161 -13.22 22.34 -20.93
CA PRO A 161 -11.95 21.92 -20.35
C PRO A 161 -12.23 20.72 -19.46
N GLN A 162 -11.46 19.65 -19.64
CA GLN A 162 -11.54 18.45 -18.83
C GLN A 162 -10.95 18.74 -17.44
N ASP A 163 -11.44 19.78 -16.77
CA ASP A 163 -11.22 20.00 -15.35
C ASP A 163 -11.81 18.78 -14.65
N TRP A 164 -10.93 17.82 -14.36
CA TRP A 164 -10.88 17.08 -13.10
C TRP A 164 -12.23 17.14 -12.36
N ARG A 165 -13.19 16.31 -12.78
CA ARG A 165 -14.33 16.06 -11.91
C ARG A 165 -13.81 15.17 -10.80
N GLU A 166 -13.33 15.79 -9.73
CA GLU A 166 -12.96 15.10 -8.50
C GLU A 166 -14.03 14.07 -8.19
N SER A 167 -13.65 12.79 -8.10
CA SER A 167 -14.64 11.74 -7.86
C SER A 167 -15.40 12.07 -6.57
N GLY A 168 -16.71 11.77 -6.52
CA GLY A 168 -17.53 12.09 -5.35
C GLY A 168 -16.93 11.56 -4.04
N ARG A 169 -16.20 10.44 -4.14
CA ARG A 169 -15.39 9.87 -3.06
C ARG A 169 -14.23 10.77 -2.60
N ILE A 170 -13.39 11.26 -3.51
CA ILE A 170 -12.27 12.12 -3.13
C ILE A 170 -12.78 13.37 -2.42
N ARG A 171 -13.91 13.93 -2.90
CA ARG A 171 -14.58 15.04 -2.21
C ARG A 171 -15.02 14.68 -0.78
N MET A 172 -15.70 13.54 -0.59
CA MET A 172 -16.09 13.08 0.77
C MET A 172 -14.87 12.88 1.69
N ILE A 173 -13.77 12.37 1.14
CA ILE A 173 -12.53 12.19 1.90
C ILE A 173 -12.00 13.55 2.36
N ARG A 174 -11.88 14.53 1.45
CA ARG A 174 -11.40 15.87 1.79
C ARG A 174 -12.29 16.56 2.81
N GLU A 175 -13.62 16.50 2.63
CA GLU A 175 -14.58 17.06 3.59
C GLU A 175 -14.43 16.45 5.01
N ALA A 176 -14.13 15.15 5.11
CA ALA A 176 -13.86 14.52 6.40
C ALA A 176 -12.55 15.03 7.03
N MET A 177 -11.50 15.17 6.22
CA MET A 177 -10.19 15.69 6.66
C MET A 177 -10.31 17.15 7.13
N GLU A 178 -11.07 17.98 6.41
CA GLU A 178 -11.36 19.38 6.76
C GLU A 178 -12.14 19.49 8.07
N LYS A 179 -13.04 18.54 8.35
CA LYS A 179 -13.74 18.40 9.64
C LYS A 179 -12.86 17.79 10.74
N ASN A 180 -11.56 17.70 10.52
CA ASN A 180 -10.57 17.11 11.42
C ASN A 180 -10.91 15.68 11.83
N LYS A 181 -11.33 14.85 10.86
CA LYS A 181 -11.61 13.42 11.06
C LYS A 181 -10.82 12.53 10.12
N HIS A 182 -10.42 11.38 10.63
CA HIS A 182 -9.89 10.30 9.81
C HIS A 182 -11.01 9.66 8.98
N CYS A 183 -10.83 9.56 7.67
CA CYS A 183 -11.78 8.91 6.79
C CYS A 183 -11.50 7.40 6.70
N LEU A 184 -12.32 6.56 7.35
CA LEU A 184 -12.25 5.10 7.27
C LEU A 184 -12.80 4.63 5.91
N LEU A 185 -11.95 4.01 5.10
CA LEU A 185 -12.30 3.62 3.73
C LEU A 185 -12.66 2.14 3.67
N GLU A 186 -13.89 1.83 3.24
CA GLU A 186 -14.30 0.46 2.90
C GLU A 186 -13.79 0.05 1.52
N LEU A 187 -12.49 0.25 1.28
CA LEU A 187 -11.82 0.00 0.01
C LEU A 187 -10.61 -0.90 0.24
N GLY A 188 -10.18 -1.54 -0.84
CA GLY A 188 -8.94 -2.28 -0.81
C GLY A 188 -7.71 -1.44 -1.09
N VAL A 189 -6.55 -2.03 -0.77
CA VAL A 189 -5.21 -1.44 -0.96
C VAL A 189 -4.93 -0.99 -2.39
N GLN A 190 -5.61 -1.55 -3.40
CA GLN A 190 -5.53 -1.12 -4.79
C GLN A 190 -5.88 0.38 -5.01
N SER A 191 -6.73 0.96 -4.15
CA SER A 191 -7.13 2.37 -4.25
C SER A 191 -6.05 3.35 -3.77
N VAL A 192 -5.05 2.88 -3.01
CA VAL A 192 -4.01 3.73 -2.38
C VAL A 192 -3.21 4.51 -3.42
N ARG A 193 -2.96 3.93 -4.59
CA ARG A 193 -2.22 4.61 -5.66
C ARG A 193 -2.98 5.83 -6.19
N ASP A 194 -4.29 5.71 -6.37
CA ASP A 194 -5.13 6.80 -6.89
C ASP A 194 -5.32 7.89 -5.84
N LEU A 195 -5.37 7.52 -4.55
CA LEU A 195 -5.34 8.49 -3.44
C LEU A 195 -4.05 9.30 -3.47
N ILE A 196 -2.89 8.65 -3.57
CA ILE A 196 -1.59 9.33 -3.58
C ILE A 196 -1.42 10.21 -4.83
N LYS A 197 -1.90 9.76 -6.00
CA LYS A 197 -1.96 10.59 -7.22
C LYS A 197 -2.85 11.84 -7.04
N SER A 198 -3.83 11.76 -6.16
CA SER A 198 -4.70 12.89 -5.79
C SER A 198 -4.14 13.72 -4.61
N GLU A 199 -2.87 13.53 -4.25
CA GLU A 199 -2.19 14.14 -3.10
C GLU A 199 -2.88 13.84 -1.75
N ILE A 200 -3.56 12.70 -1.66
CA ILE A 200 -4.15 12.18 -0.44
C ILE A 200 -3.29 11.03 0.06
N TYR A 201 -2.77 11.15 1.27
CA TYR A 201 -1.76 10.26 1.82
C TYR A 201 -2.32 9.36 2.93
N PRO A 202 -2.87 8.17 2.61
CA PRO A 202 -3.59 7.34 3.56
C PRO A 202 -2.65 6.68 4.59
N ILE A 203 -3.19 6.34 5.75
CA ILE A 203 -2.66 5.36 6.68
C ILE A 203 -3.15 3.98 6.20
N VAL A 204 -2.21 3.10 5.86
CA VAL A 204 -2.53 1.71 5.49
C VAL A 204 -2.15 0.80 6.64
N ILE A 205 -3.12 0.08 7.20
CA ILE A 205 -2.89 -0.86 8.31
C ILE A 205 -3.25 -2.27 7.85
N HIS A 206 -2.30 -3.18 7.96
CA HIS A 206 -2.50 -4.60 7.73
C HIS A 206 -2.59 -5.36 9.06
N VAL A 207 -3.70 -6.07 9.27
CA VAL A 207 -3.87 -7.00 10.37
C VAL A 207 -3.37 -8.37 9.92
N GLU A 208 -2.29 -8.85 10.54
CA GLU A 208 -1.73 -10.15 10.19
C GLU A 208 -2.63 -11.29 10.68
N VAL A 209 -3.00 -12.18 9.75
CA VAL A 209 -3.86 -13.33 10.01
C VAL A 209 -3.06 -14.62 9.90
N THR A 210 -3.05 -15.37 10.99
CA THR A 210 -2.31 -16.62 11.13
C THR A 210 -3.25 -17.76 11.53
N GLU A 211 -2.77 -19.00 11.42
CA GLU A 211 -3.52 -20.18 11.87
C GLU A 211 -3.89 -20.11 13.36
N LYS A 212 -3.14 -19.33 14.16
CA LYS A 212 -3.36 -19.20 15.60
C LYS A 212 -4.52 -18.25 15.93
N ASN A 213 -4.68 -17.17 15.16
CA ASN A 213 -5.63 -16.10 15.50
C ASN A 213 -6.90 -16.10 14.61
N ILE A 214 -6.91 -16.90 13.54
CA ILE A 214 -8.04 -16.94 12.59
C ILE A 214 -9.39 -17.26 13.24
N ARG A 215 -9.41 -18.13 14.25
CA ARG A 215 -10.65 -18.48 14.96
C ARG A 215 -11.28 -17.26 15.63
N GLY A 216 -10.47 -16.38 16.19
CA GLY A 216 -10.93 -15.11 16.77
C GLY A 216 -11.50 -14.17 15.71
N LEU A 217 -10.91 -14.13 14.51
CA LEU A 217 -11.34 -13.24 13.42
C LEU A 217 -12.65 -13.64 12.75
N ARG A 218 -13.19 -14.84 13.03
CA ARG A 218 -14.43 -15.31 12.41
C ARG A 218 -15.60 -14.36 12.61
N SER A 219 -15.68 -13.68 13.76
CA SER A 219 -16.73 -12.68 14.03
C SER A 219 -16.65 -11.44 13.14
N LEU A 220 -15.48 -11.18 12.54
CA LEU A 220 -15.24 -10.08 11.61
C LEU A 220 -15.47 -10.46 10.15
N LEU A 221 -15.55 -11.76 9.86
CA LEU A 221 -15.83 -12.26 8.52
C LEU A 221 -17.34 -12.17 8.26
N GLY A 222 -17.72 -11.43 7.22
CA GLY A 222 -19.14 -11.28 6.83
C GLY A 222 -19.79 -12.53 6.24
N LYS A 223 -19.07 -13.66 6.13
CA LYS A 223 -19.54 -14.92 5.52
C LYS A 223 -19.40 -16.07 6.52
N VAL A 224 -20.53 -16.69 6.85
CA VAL A 224 -20.57 -17.90 7.70
C VAL A 224 -20.16 -19.11 6.86
N GLY A 225 -19.43 -20.06 7.45
CA GLY A 225 -19.14 -21.36 6.84
C GLY A 225 -17.87 -21.45 5.98
N GLN A 226 -17.06 -20.39 5.87
CA GLN A 226 -15.76 -20.47 5.19
C GLN A 226 -14.76 -21.33 5.98
N ARG A 227 -13.95 -22.10 5.27
CA ARG A 227 -12.87 -22.88 5.90
C ARG A 227 -11.71 -21.97 6.27
N ASP A 228 -11.06 -22.26 7.40
CA ASP A 228 -9.92 -21.46 7.87
C ASP A 228 -8.80 -21.36 6.83
N SER A 229 -8.56 -22.43 6.07
CA SER A 229 -7.57 -22.47 4.98
C SER A 229 -7.88 -21.51 3.82
N GLU A 230 -9.16 -21.32 3.49
CA GLU A 230 -9.59 -20.41 2.43
C GLU A 230 -9.43 -18.95 2.85
N VAL A 231 -9.81 -18.64 4.09
CA VAL A 231 -9.62 -17.31 4.68
C VAL A 231 -8.13 -16.98 4.78
N LEU A 232 -7.29 -17.90 5.27
CA LEU A 232 -5.84 -17.70 5.32
C LEU A 232 -5.26 -17.44 3.94
N LYS A 233 -5.71 -18.16 2.90
CA LYS A 233 -5.28 -17.93 1.52
C LYS A 233 -5.62 -16.51 1.06
N VAL A 234 -6.83 -16.03 1.34
CA VAL A 234 -7.26 -14.66 1.00
C VAL A 234 -6.42 -13.62 1.76
N CYS A 235 -6.22 -13.80 3.07
CA CYS A 235 -5.44 -12.87 3.88
C CYS A 235 -3.97 -12.79 3.43
N ARG A 236 -3.33 -13.95 3.18
CA ARG A 236 -1.95 -14.01 2.67
C ARG A 236 -1.84 -13.37 1.28
N SER A 237 -2.83 -13.55 0.42
CA SER A 237 -2.86 -12.90 -0.89
C SER A 237 -2.99 -11.38 -0.77
N ALA A 238 -3.73 -10.87 0.21
CA ALA A 238 -3.86 -9.44 0.45
C ALA A 238 -2.53 -8.81 0.91
N GLU A 239 -1.74 -9.54 1.70
CA GLU A 239 -0.40 -9.11 2.14
C GLU A 239 0.56 -8.93 0.96
N GLN A 240 0.54 -9.82 -0.03
CA GLN A 240 1.35 -9.68 -1.24
C GLN A 240 1.09 -8.36 -1.97
N GLY A 241 -0.16 -7.88 -1.97
CA GLY A 241 -0.54 -6.60 -2.57
C GLY A 241 0.11 -5.39 -1.88
N LEU A 242 0.41 -5.48 -0.58
CA LEU A 242 1.01 -4.37 0.19
C LEU A 242 2.41 -4.03 -0.32
N HIS A 243 3.19 -5.03 -0.74
CA HIS A 243 4.53 -4.81 -1.30
C HIS A 243 4.52 -4.06 -2.63
N THR A 244 3.36 -3.82 -3.24
CA THR A 244 3.21 -3.06 -4.48
C THR A 244 2.77 -1.61 -4.26
N LEU A 245 2.48 -1.23 -3.01
CA LEU A 245 1.96 0.10 -2.67
C LEU A 245 3.03 1.18 -2.81
N PRO A 246 2.72 2.35 -3.40
CA PRO A 246 3.68 3.44 -3.55
C PRO A 246 3.94 4.20 -2.24
N CYS A 247 3.65 3.60 -1.08
CA CYS A 247 3.91 4.18 0.23
C CYS A 247 4.17 3.14 1.32
N SER A 248 4.68 3.60 2.47
CA SER A 248 4.80 2.78 3.68
C SER A 248 3.42 2.37 4.24
N TRP A 249 3.37 1.22 4.91
CA TRP A 249 2.19 0.67 5.59
C TRP A 249 2.60 0.12 6.96
N ALA A 250 1.64 0.02 7.87
CA ALA A 250 1.84 -0.48 9.23
C ALA A 250 1.21 -1.86 9.42
N ARG A 251 1.82 -2.67 10.29
CA ARG A 251 1.33 -4.01 10.64
C ARG A 251 0.79 -4.02 12.07
N VAL A 252 -0.37 -4.64 12.26
CA VAL A 252 -0.85 -5.09 13.57
C VAL A 252 -0.42 -6.53 13.75
N GLU A 253 0.53 -6.75 14.67
CA GLU A 253 1.11 -8.05 14.95
C GLU A 253 0.07 -9.04 15.52
N PRO A 254 0.18 -10.35 15.23
CA PRO A 254 -0.79 -11.34 15.67
C PRO A 254 -0.97 -11.43 17.19
N HIS A 255 0.07 -11.08 17.95
CA HIS A 255 0.09 -11.13 19.41
C HIS A 255 -0.37 -9.82 20.07
N ALA A 256 -0.69 -8.79 19.29
CA ALA A 256 -1.13 -7.50 19.82
C ALA A 256 -2.58 -7.52 20.32
N TRP A 257 -3.32 -8.59 20.05
CA TRP A 257 -4.70 -8.80 20.45
C TRP A 257 -4.92 -10.30 20.72
N SER A 258 -5.80 -10.62 21.65
CA SER A 258 -6.13 -12.00 22.03
C SER A 258 -7.51 -12.44 21.54
N HIS A 259 -8.44 -11.49 21.48
CA HIS A 259 -9.81 -11.68 21.04
C HIS A 259 -10.22 -10.58 20.04
N ALA A 260 -11.19 -10.85 19.17
CA ALA A 260 -11.55 -9.92 18.09
C ALA A 260 -12.15 -8.60 18.59
N GLU A 261 -12.68 -8.59 19.81
CA GLU A 261 -13.26 -7.42 20.48
C GLU A 261 -12.18 -6.40 20.88
N GLU A 262 -10.93 -6.84 21.04
CA GLU A 262 -9.79 -5.96 21.34
C GLU A 262 -9.22 -5.31 20.08
N LEU A 263 -9.34 -5.98 18.93
CA LEU A 263 -8.74 -5.54 17.67
C LEU A 263 -9.13 -4.10 17.28
N PRO A 264 -10.39 -3.63 17.41
CA PRO A 264 -10.73 -2.24 17.14
C PRO A 264 -9.92 -1.26 17.99
N LYS A 265 -9.67 -1.55 19.28
CA LYS A 265 -8.88 -0.68 20.15
C LYS A 265 -7.42 -0.64 19.70
N VAL A 266 -6.85 -1.79 19.36
CA VAL A 266 -5.47 -1.91 18.86
C VAL A 266 -5.29 -1.16 17.54
N VAL A 267 -6.23 -1.33 16.60
CA VAL A 267 -6.23 -0.64 15.31
C VAL A 267 -6.40 0.86 15.49
N ARG A 268 -7.32 1.31 16.37
CA ARG A 268 -7.47 2.73 16.72
C ARG A 268 -6.17 3.34 17.22
N SER A 269 -5.49 2.69 18.17
CA SER A 269 -4.19 3.13 18.67
C SER A 269 -3.13 3.19 17.56
N CYS A 270 -3.11 2.19 16.67
CA CYS A 270 -2.21 2.18 15.51
C CYS A 270 -2.49 3.34 14.55
N ILE A 271 -3.76 3.68 14.28
CA ILE A 271 -4.12 4.85 13.44
C ILE A 271 -3.54 6.13 14.02
N PHE A 272 -3.76 6.40 15.32
CA PHE A 272 -3.25 7.62 15.95
C PHE A 272 -1.72 7.66 16.01
N GLN A 273 -1.07 6.52 16.21
CA GLN A 273 0.39 6.43 16.14
C GLN A 273 0.90 6.76 14.72
N GLU A 274 0.34 6.14 13.68
CA GLU A 274 0.73 6.37 12.29
C GLU A 274 0.39 7.77 11.79
N GLN A 275 -0.63 8.43 12.34
CA GLN A 275 -0.94 9.83 12.04
C GLN A 275 0.23 10.77 12.36
N THR A 276 1.00 10.46 13.40
CA THR A 276 2.15 11.30 13.83
C THR A 276 3.46 10.98 13.11
N ARG A 277 3.48 9.93 12.28
CA ARG A 277 4.69 9.44 11.61
C ARG A 277 4.81 9.98 10.19
N PRO A 278 6.05 10.16 9.68
CA PRO A 278 6.24 10.40 8.25
C PRO A 278 5.75 9.20 7.45
N ILE A 279 5.06 9.47 6.35
CA ILE A 279 4.76 8.47 5.33
C ILE A 279 5.87 8.53 4.28
N TRP A 280 6.51 7.41 3.98
CA TRP A 280 7.47 7.31 2.89
C TRP A 280 6.73 7.01 1.60
N ILE A 281 6.90 7.85 0.58
CA ILE A 281 6.16 7.77 -0.68
C ILE A 281 7.16 7.62 -1.82
N GLU A 282 6.87 6.71 -2.75
CA GLU A 282 7.62 6.61 -4.00
C GLU A 282 7.38 7.85 -4.86
N GLU A 283 8.46 8.41 -5.39
CA GLU A 283 8.34 9.43 -6.43
C GLU A 283 7.85 8.77 -7.73
N GLY A 284 6.83 9.35 -8.35
CA GLY A 284 6.33 8.90 -9.64
C GLY A 284 7.36 9.17 -10.72
N ASP A 285 7.46 8.28 -11.72
CA ASP A 285 8.00 8.69 -13.01
C ASP A 285 6.86 9.46 -13.69
N ASP A 286 6.76 10.77 -13.44
CA ASP A 286 5.88 11.65 -14.22
C ASP A 286 6.46 11.86 -15.63
#